data_AF-A0AB94IGN9-F1
#
_entry.id   AF-A0AB94IGN9-F1
#
_cell.length_a   1.000
_cell.length_b   1.000
_cell.length_c   1.000
_cell.angle_alpha   90.00
_cell.angle_beta   90.00
_cell.angle_gamma   90.00
#
_symmetry.space_group_name_H-M   'P 1'
#
loop_
_entity.id
_entity.type
_entity.pdbx_description
1 polymer ?
#
loop_
_entity_poly.entity_id
_entity_poly.type
_entity_poly.pdbx_seq_one_letter_code
_entity_poly.pdbx_strand_id
1 'polypeptide(L)'
;MTTELLSDHLSTQLQTPTISAQYRSLAKEAEDRNLSYEEFLLALLEAESESREENQRQRRLKQAAFSVQKTLDSYDFSLMPSLIFPFCRQDPNNRHS
;
A
#
# COMPACT_ATOMS: atom_id res chain seq x y z
N MET A 1 -12.82 -34.30 4.49
CA MET A 1 -13.76 -33.35 3.85
C MET A 1 -14.34 -32.33 4.83
N THR A 2 -14.50 -32.63 6.12
CA THR A 2 -15.05 -31.69 7.11
C THR A 2 -14.03 -30.70 7.70
N THR A 3 -12.75 -31.09 7.78
CA THR A 3 -11.68 -30.28 8.40
C THR A 3 -11.31 -29.04 7.59
N GLU A 4 -11.30 -29.13 6.26
CA GLU A 4 -11.02 -28.02 5.35
C GLU A 4 -12.11 -26.94 5.45
N LEU A 5 -13.38 -27.35 5.38
CA LEU A 5 -14.54 -26.46 5.55
C LEU A 5 -14.53 -25.73 6.91
N LEU A 6 -14.13 -26.44 7.97
CA LEU A 6 -14.02 -25.84 9.30
C LEU A 6 -12.88 -24.82 9.36
N SER A 7 -11.74 -25.13 8.72
CA SER A 7 -10.60 -24.22 8.66
C SER A 7 -10.94 -22.92 7.94
N ASP A 8 -11.62 -23.00 6.79
CA ASP A 8 -12.07 -21.83 6.02
C ASP A 8 -13.09 -20.99 6.79
N HIS A 9 -13.99 -21.63 7.52
CA HIS A 9 -14.97 -20.93 8.35
C HIS A 9 -14.29 -20.17 9.50
N LEU A 10 -13.38 -20.84 10.22
CA LEU A 10 -12.66 -20.26 11.35
C LEU A 10 -11.70 -19.15 10.90
N SER A 11 -11.00 -19.31 9.78
CA SER A 11 -10.11 -18.28 9.25
C SER A 11 -10.87 -17.02 8.87
N THR A 12 -12.10 -17.16 8.35
CA THR A 12 -12.97 -16.02 8.06
C THR A 12 -13.39 -15.29 9.35
N GLN A 13 -13.74 -16.04 10.41
CA GLN A 13 -14.12 -15.44 11.70
C GLN A 13 -12.96 -14.74 12.40
N LEU A 14 -11.76 -15.33 12.37
CA LEU A 14 -10.55 -14.80 12.99
C LEU A 14 -9.83 -13.76 12.10
N GLN A 15 -10.31 -13.57 10.87
CA GLN A 15 -9.73 -12.70 9.85
C GLN A 15 -8.29 -13.08 9.48
N THR A 16 -7.94 -14.37 9.48
CA THR A 16 -6.58 -14.88 9.25
C THR A 16 -6.42 -15.60 7.90
N PRO A 17 -6.54 -14.88 6.77
CA PRO A 17 -6.54 -15.49 5.44
C PRO A 17 -5.18 -16.06 5.01
N THR A 18 -4.07 -15.51 5.50
CA THR A 18 -2.72 -15.98 5.14
C THR A 18 -2.45 -17.30 5.84
N ILE A 19 -2.86 -17.41 7.10
CA ILE A 19 -2.77 -18.66 7.88
C ILE A 19 -3.50 -19.79 7.16
N SER A 20 -4.77 -19.62 6.75
CA SER A 20 -5.50 -20.71 6.08
C SER A 20 -4.88 -21.12 4.75
N ALA A 21 -4.24 -20.19 4.03
CA ALA A 21 -3.56 -20.50 2.78
C ALA A 21 -2.20 -21.17 2.99
N GLN A 22 -1.45 -20.80 4.04
CA GLN A 22 -0.03 -21.15 4.20
C GLN A 22 0.28 -22.13 5.33
N TYR A 23 -0.66 -22.41 6.25
CA TYR A 23 -0.39 -23.30 7.39
C TYR A 23 0.11 -24.68 6.95
N ARG A 24 -0.40 -25.20 5.83
CA ARG A 24 -0.06 -26.53 5.32
C ARG A 24 1.34 -26.58 4.69
N SER A 25 1.77 -25.50 4.03
CA SER A 25 3.13 -25.41 3.50
C SER A 25 4.13 -25.20 4.63
N LEU A 26 3.84 -24.31 5.57
CA LEU A 26 4.68 -24.05 6.72
C LEU A 26 4.79 -25.27 7.65
N ALA A 27 3.72 -26.06 7.79
CA ALA A 27 3.77 -27.29 8.59
C ALA A 27 4.73 -28.32 7.98
N LYS A 28 4.72 -28.46 6.65
CA LYS A 28 5.68 -29.34 5.95
C LYS A 28 7.11 -28.82 6.10
N GLU A 29 7.33 -27.52 5.96
CA GLU A 29 8.64 -26.92 6.13
C GLU A 29 9.16 -27.07 7.57
N ALA A 30 8.28 -26.99 8.56
CA ALA A 30 8.60 -27.25 9.96
C ALA A 30 8.97 -28.72 10.21
N GLU A 31 8.24 -29.67 9.61
CA GLU A 31 8.60 -31.10 9.64
C GLU A 31 9.97 -31.33 8.99
N ASP A 32 10.20 -30.76 7.81
CA ASP A 32 11.47 -30.92 7.06
C ASP A 32 12.66 -30.33 7.82
N ARG A 33 12.47 -29.20 8.51
CA ARG A 33 13.51 -28.50 9.27
C ARG A 33 13.59 -28.92 10.74
N ASN A 34 12.75 -29.85 11.19
CA ASN A 34 12.60 -30.23 12.60
C ASN A 34 12.40 -29.01 13.53
N LEU A 35 11.61 -28.04 13.08
CA LEU A 35 11.27 -26.88 13.91
C LEU A 35 10.40 -27.32 15.07
N SER A 36 10.59 -26.66 16.21
CA SER A 36 9.69 -26.80 17.34
C SER A 36 8.30 -26.26 17.00
N TYR A 37 7.28 -26.73 17.74
CA TYR A 37 5.91 -26.20 17.61
C TYR A 37 5.84 -24.68 17.87
N GLU A 38 6.69 -24.16 18.76
CA GLU A 38 6.76 -22.73 19.05
C GLU A 38 7.30 -21.94 17.86
N GLU A 39 8.37 -22.42 17.21
CA GLU A 39 8.94 -21.78 16.01
C GLU A 39 7.97 -21.83 14.83
N PHE A 40 7.27 -22.95 14.65
CA PHE A 40 6.23 -23.07 13.63
C PHE A 40 5.10 -22.06 13.86
N LEU A 41 4.61 -21.94 15.10
CA LEU A 41 3.54 -21.00 15.43
C LEU A 41 4.00 -19.55 15.24
N LEU A 42 5.24 -19.24 15.63
CA LEU A 42 5.84 -17.92 15.43
C LEU A 42 5.90 -17.58 13.93
N ALA A 43 6.43 -18.47 13.10
CA ALA A 43 6.54 -18.27 11.65
C ALA A 43 5.17 -18.04 10.99
N LEU A 44 4.14 -18.76 11.45
CA LEU A 44 2.77 -18.58 10.98
C LEU A 44 2.21 -17.19 11.32
N LEU A 45 2.45 -16.72 12.55
CA LEU A 45 1.99 -15.41 12.99
C LEU A 45 2.73 -14.27 12.28
N GLU A 46 4.03 -14.44 12.05
CA GLU A 46 4.86 -13.49 11.29
C GLU A 46 4.35 -13.35 9.85
N ALA A 47 4.13 -14.47 9.16
CA ALA A 47 3.63 -14.47 7.79
C ALA A 47 2.27 -13.76 7.65
N GLU A 48 1.36 -13.97 8.61
CA GLU A 48 0.07 -13.28 8.65
C GLU A 48 0.22 -11.78 8.91
N SER A 49 1.10 -11.39 9.83
CA SER A 49 1.37 -9.98 10.13
C SER A 49 1.95 -9.25 8.93
N GLU A 50 2.98 -9.83 8.29
CA GLU A 50 3.64 -9.26 7.11
C GLU A 50 2.67 -9.11 5.93
N SER A 51 1.87 -10.15 5.66
CA SER A 51 0.82 -10.10 4.64
C SER A 51 -0.20 -8.99 4.91
N ARG A 52 -0.62 -8.80 6.18
CA ARG A 52 -1.54 -7.71 6.55
C ARG A 52 -0.91 -6.33 6.34
N GLU A 53 0.34 -6.15 6.74
CA GLU A 53 1.07 -4.90 6.56
C GLU A 53 1.22 -4.54 5.08
N GLU A 54 1.62 -5.51 4.25
CA GLU A 54 1.76 -5.33 2.82
C GLU A 54 0.42 -5.00 2.16
N ASN A 55 -0.64 -5.73 2.51
CA ASN A 55 -1.99 -5.46 2.00
C ASN A 55 -2.48 -4.06 2.41
N GLN A 56 -2.23 -3.62 3.65
CA GLN A 56 -2.55 -2.26 4.08
C GLN A 56 -1.74 -1.22 3.30
N ARG A 57 -0.44 -1.45 3.10
CA ARG A 57 0.43 -0.57 2.32
C ARG A 57 -0.08 -0.43 0.89
N GLN A 58 -0.38 -1.53 0.23
CA GLN A 58 -0.94 -1.55 -1.12
C GLN A 58 -2.30 -0.85 -1.20
N ARG A 59 -3.17 -1.04 -0.21
CA ARG A 59 -4.45 -0.33 -0.13
C ARG A 59 -4.24 1.17 0.03
N ARG A 60 -3.32 1.61 0.88
CA ARG A 60 -2.97 3.04 1.04
C ARG A 60 -2.39 3.62 -0.25
N LEU A 61 -1.51 2.90 -0.95
CA LEU A 61 -0.97 3.35 -2.24
C LEU A 61 -2.07 3.51 -3.30
N LYS A 62 -3.00 2.55 -3.39
CA LYS A 62 -4.16 2.64 -4.30
C LYS A 62 -5.11 3.77 -3.92
N GLN A 63 -5.41 3.94 -2.62
CA GLN A 63 -6.29 4.99 -2.11
C GLN A 63 -5.69 6.39 -2.23
N ALA A 64 -4.37 6.50 -2.05
CA ALA A 64 -3.67 7.76 -2.24
C ALA A 64 -3.86 8.31 -3.66
N ALA A 65 -4.24 7.44 -4.62
CA ALA A 65 -4.63 7.77 -5.98
C ALA A 65 -3.81 8.96 -6.49
N PHE A 66 -2.48 8.87 -6.32
CA PHE A 66 -1.54 9.92 -6.68
C PHE A 66 -1.84 10.21 -8.14
N SER A 67 -2.57 11.30 -8.40
CA SER A 67 -3.07 11.58 -9.73
C SER A 67 -1.85 11.57 -10.62
N VAL A 68 -1.82 10.65 -11.61
CA VAL A 68 -0.79 10.46 -12.65
C VAL A 68 0.19 11.59 -12.56
N GLN A 69 1.39 11.33 -12.01
CA GLN A 69 2.45 12.30 -11.76
C GLN A 69 2.16 13.60 -12.49
N LYS A 70 1.42 14.52 -11.84
CA LYS A 70 1.34 15.88 -12.36
C LYS A 70 2.71 16.44 -12.02
N THR A 71 3.70 16.09 -12.83
CA THR A 71 4.97 16.77 -12.86
C THR A 71 4.65 18.25 -13.00
N LEU A 72 5.40 19.12 -12.32
CA LEU A 72 5.23 20.57 -12.45
C LEU A 72 5.19 21.02 -13.92
N ASP A 73 5.83 20.26 -14.82
CA ASP A 73 5.79 20.45 -16.28
C ASP A 73 4.41 20.32 -16.94
N SER A 74 3.45 19.59 -16.34
CA SER A 74 2.09 19.46 -16.87
C SER A 74 1.08 20.35 -16.13
N TYR A 75 1.55 21.24 -15.25
CA TYR A 75 0.68 22.15 -14.52
C TYR A 75 0.43 23.39 -15.40
N ASP A 76 -0.83 23.59 -15.79
CA ASP A 76 -1.22 24.76 -16.57
C ASP A 76 -1.33 25.99 -15.65
N PHE A 77 -0.25 26.77 -15.60
CA PHE A 77 -0.19 28.02 -14.82
C PHE A 77 -1.15 29.11 -15.33
N SER A 78 -1.74 28.98 -16.53
CA SER A 78 -2.81 29.88 -16.98
C SER A 78 -4.08 29.74 -16.13
N LEU A 79 -4.26 28.62 -15.42
CA LEU A 79 -5.37 28.39 -14.50
C LEU A 79 -5.15 29.01 -13.10
N MET A 80 -3.97 29.58 -12.82
CA MET A 80 -3.70 30.36 -11.61
C MET A 80 -3.22 31.79 -11.92
N PRO A 81 -4.12 32.69 -12.34
CA PRO A 81 -3.79 34.08 -12.67
C PRO A 81 -3.23 34.88 -11.48
N SER A 82 -3.46 34.44 -10.25
CA SER A 82 -2.98 35.09 -9.03
C SER A 82 -1.52 34.81 -8.67
N LEU A 83 -0.87 33.84 -9.33
CA LEU A 83 0.56 33.59 -9.15
C LEU A 83 1.41 34.37 -10.17
N ILE A 84 0.78 34.86 -11.24
CA ILE A 84 1.38 35.74 -12.24
C ILE A 84 1.10 37.19 -11.82
N PHE A 85 1.63 37.60 -10.67
CA PHE A 85 1.71 39.03 -10.39
C PHE A 85 2.87 39.62 -11.23
N PRO A 86 2.63 40.67 -12.03
CA PRO A 86 3.61 41.23 -12.94
C PRO A 86 4.61 42.06 -12.16
N PHE A 87 5.63 41.40 -11.60
CA PHE A 87 6.73 42.07 -10.91
C PHE A 87 8.02 41.97 -11.73
N CYS A 88 8.00 42.46 -12.98
CA CYS A 88 9.19 42.94 -13.69
C CYS A 88 8.85 43.54 -15.07
N ARG A 89 8.66 44.86 -15.13
CA ARG A 89 9.62 45.75 -15.80
C ARG A 89 9.24 47.20 -15.51
N GLN A 90 10.07 47.86 -14.72
CA GLN A 90 10.36 49.27 -14.93
C GLN A 90 10.83 49.44 -16.38
N ASP A 91 10.26 50.38 -17.12
CA ASP A 91 11.01 51.57 -17.54
C ASP A 91 10.14 52.63 -18.25
N PRO A 92 10.61 53.90 -18.26
CA PRO A 92 9.77 55.08 -18.22
C PRO A 92 9.88 55.87 -19.53
N ASN A 93 8.99 55.64 -20.48
CA ASN A 93 8.77 56.60 -21.58
C ASN A 93 7.62 56.10 -22.45
N ASN A 94 6.44 56.69 -22.29
CA ASN A 94 5.58 56.88 -23.44
C ASN A 94 4.82 58.21 -23.29
N ARG A 95 5.47 59.27 -23.76
CA ARG A 95 4.83 60.55 -24.08
C ARG A 95 3.82 60.28 -25.17
N HIS A 96 2.55 60.57 -24.95
CA HIS A 96 1.69 61.03 -26.03
C HIS A 96 0.90 62.23 -25.54
N SER A 97 0.95 63.24 -26.39
CA SER A 97 0.45 64.62 -26.30
C SER A 97 -1.00 64.77 -25.88
#